data_AF-A0A966B354-F1
#
_entry.id   AF-A0A966B354-F1
#
_cell.length_a   1.000
_cell.length_b   1.000
_cell.length_c   1.000
_cell.angle_alpha   90.00
_cell.angle_beta   90.00
_cell.angle_gamma   90.00
#
_symmetry.space_group_name_H-M   'P 1'
#
loop_
_entity.id
_entity.type
_entity.pdbx_description
1 polymer ?
#
loop_
_entity_poly.entity_id
_entity_poly.type
_entity_poly.pdbx_seq_one_letter_code
_entity_poly.pdbx_strand_id
1 'polypeptide(L)'
;MKIRHLILLAPFLIISEPAHCNENGRSYQIRLDKEGWGNGSPNDIEAVLYSACDSIHEHFAPLKENEPIRVSRDKSGPITLFQRNLRGEIIVKINTGDRFWCQYSYQIAHEFCHILCRFRNGSRRNLWFEESLCEMASMFALRSMEKTWKTTPPYPNWKSYSALIRDYVKDLETK
;
A
#
# COMPACT_ATOMS: atom_id res chain seq x y z
N MET A 1 40.67 -26.85 -48.04
CA MET A 1 39.22 -26.79 -47.79
C MET A 1 38.98 -25.72 -46.71
N LYS A 2 38.57 -24.51 -47.10
CA LYS A 2 38.35 -23.36 -46.19
C LYS A 2 36.90 -23.35 -45.73
N ILE A 3 36.64 -23.54 -44.44
CA ILE A 3 35.30 -23.39 -43.86
C ILE A 3 35.20 -21.96 -43.30
N ARG A 4 34.33 -21.16 -43.89
CA ARG A 4 33.98 -19.81 -43.44
C ARG A 4 33.06 -19.91 -42.21
N HIS A 5 33.42 -19.26 -41.10
CA HIS A 5 32.51 -19.08 -39.98
C HIS A 5 31.43 -18.05 -40.34
N LEU A 6 30.17 -18.47 -40.26
CA LEU A 6 28.99 -17.62 -40.38
C LEU A 6 28.57 -17.24 -38.95
N ILE A 7 28.76 -15.98 -38.55
CA ILE A 7 28.26 -15.46 -37.28
C ILE A 7 26.84 -14.95 -37.52
N LEU A 8 25.83 -15.65 -36.98
CA LEU A 8 24.47 -15.14 -36.89
C LEU A 8 24.36 -14.25 -35.64
N LEU A 9 24.22 -12.93 -35.83
CA LEU A 9 23.75 -12.02 -34.79
C LEU A 9 22.23 -12.20 -34.62
N ALA A 10 21.80 -12.70 -33.47
CA ALA A 10 20.40 -12.65 -33.06
C ALA A 10 20.10 -11.26 -32.42
N PRO A 11 18.98 -10.60 -32.76
CA PRO A 11 18.64 -9.31 -32.18
C PRO A 11 18.17 -9.50 -30.74
N PHE A 12 18.81 -8.79 -29.82
CA PHE A 12 18.43 -8.74 -28.41
C PHE A 12 17.13 -7.92 -28.30
N LEU A 13 15.99 -8.61 -28.21
CA LEU A 13 14.72 -7.98 -27.80
C LEU A 13 14.86 -7.56 -26.35
N ILE A 14 14.92 -6.25 -26.11
CA ILE A 14 14.85 -5.66 -24.77
C ILE A 14 13.41 -5.86 -24.28
N ILE A 15 13.19 -6.95 -23.55
CA ILE A 15 11.98 -7.13 -22.74
C ILE A 15 12.17 -6.23 -21.52
N SER A 16 11.36 -5.17 -21.41
CA SER A 16 11.30 -4.39 -20.18
C SER A 16 10.64 -5.24 -19.09
N GLU A 17 11.42 -5.75 -18.16
CA GLU A 17 10.90 -6.37 -16.94
C GLU A 17 10.07 -5.34 -16.14
N PRO A 18 8.92 -5.73 -15.56
CA PRO A 18 8.19 -4.86 -14.66
C PRO A 18 9.07 -4.56 -13.44
N ALA A 19 8.95 -3.34 -12.91
CA ALA A 19 9.71 -2.90 -11.75
C ALA A 19 9.45 -3.85 -10.56
N HIS A 20 10.44 -4.67 -10.25
CA HIS A 20 10.42 -5.58 -9.11
C HIS A 20 10.66 -4.74 -7.84
N CYS A 21 9.59 -4.25 -7.22
CA CYS A 21 9.63 -3.95 -5.79
C CYS A 21 9.86 -5.29 -5.08
N ASN A 22 10.88 -5.38 -4.21
CA ASN A 22 11.33 -6.63 -3.60
C ASN A 22 10.20 -7.26 -2.76
N GLU A 23 9.57 -8.32 -3.27
CA GLU A 23 8.46 -9.02 -2.60
C GLU A 23 8.95 -9.94 -1.45
N ASN A 24 10.26 -10.17 -1.33
CA ASN A 24 10.83 -11.23 -0.47
C ASN A 24 11.20 -10.81 0.97
N GLY A 25 10.73 -9.66 1.48
CA GLY A 25 11.18 -9.14 2.79
C GLY A 25 10.11 -8.56 3.72
N ARG A 26 8.83 -8.55 3.35
CA ARG A 26 7.76 -8.02 4.22
C ARG A 26 7.36 -9.05 5.26
N SER A 27 7.19 -8.61 6.50
CA SER A 27 6.59 -9.45 7.55
C SER A 27 5.07 -9.54 7.43
N TYR A 28 4.44 -8.95 6.41
CA TYR A 28 2.98 -8.99 6.22
C TYR A 28 2.62 -9.15 4.74
N GLN A 29 1.42 -9.67 4.50
CA GLN A 29 0.89 -9.89 3.14
C GLN A 29 -0.52 -9.32 3.04
N ILE A 30 -0.76 -8.48 2.04
CA ILE A 30 -2.06 -7.91 1.73
C ILE A 30 -2.75 -8.77 0.68
N ARG A 31 -4.02 -9.10 0.92
CA ARG A 31 -4.90 -9.76 -0.05
C ARG A 31 -6.15 -8.94 -0.26
N LEU A 32 -6.38 -8.50 -1.49
CA LEU A 32 -7.59 -7.78 -1.86
C LEU A 32 -8.77 -8.72 -2.11
N ASP A 33 -9.97 -8.18 -1.95
CA ASP A 33 -11.17 -8.75 -2.55
C ASP A 33 -11.15 -8.58 -4.07
N LYS A 34 -11.76 -9.54 -4.78
CA LYS A 34 -11.73 -9.57 -6.25
C LYS A 34 -12.58 -8.48 -6.90
N GLU A 35 -13.55 -7.94 -6.17
CA GLU A 35 -14.58 -7.05 -6.69
C GLU A 35 -14.79 -5.83 -5.79
N GLY A 36 -15.51 -4.84 -6.30
CA GLY A 36 -15.89 -3.63 -5.55
C GLY A 36 -15.01 -2.41 -5.81
N TRP A 37 -13.93 -2.54 -6.59
CA TRP A 37 -12.93 -1.48 -6.80
C TRP A 37 -13.19 -0.54 -7.98
N GLY A 38 -14.31 -0.67 -8.68
CA GLY A 38 -14.62 0.18 -9.84
C GLY A 38 -13.56 0.04 -10.94
N ASN A 39 -13.01 1.16 -11.41
CA ASN A 39 -11.99 1.21 -12.46
C ASN A 39 -10.54 1.06 -11.97
N GLY A 40 -10.34 0.76 -10.68
CA GLY A 40 -9.03 0.49 -10.10
C GLY A 40 -8.60 -0.95 -10.38
N SER A 41 -7.42 -1.13 -10.99
CA SER A 41 -6.82 -2.45 -11.13
C SER A 41 -6.42 -2.99 -9.75
N PRO A 42 -6.72 -4.26 -9.41
CA PRO A 42 -6.28 -4.86 -8.15
C PRO A 42 -4.77 -4.74 -7.92
N ASN A 43 -3.95 -4.93 -8.96
CA ASN A 43 -2.49 -4.82 -8.85
C ASN A 43 -2.04 -3.38 -8.53
N ASP A 44 -2.72 -2.38 -9.13
CA ASP A 44 -2.44 -0.97 -8.87
C ASP A 44 -2.82 -0.60 -7.44
N ILE A 45 -3.98 -1.07 -6.98
CA ILE A 45 -4.44 -0.87 -5.61
C ILE A 45 -3.45 -1.51 -4.65
N GLU A 46 -3.09 -2.76 -4.85
CA GLU A 46 -2.12 -3.47 -4.00
C GLU A 46 -0.78 -2.73 -3.93
N ALA A 47 -0.26 -2.24 -5.05
CA ALA A 47 0.95 -1.41 -5.09
C ALA A 47 0.83 -0.11 -4.29
N VAL A 48 -0.33 0.55 -4.32
CA VAL A 48 -0.63 1.73 -3.50
C VAL A 48 -0.68 1.37 -2.02
N LEU A 49 -1.37 0.29 -1.66
CA LEU A 49 -1.51 -0.16 -0.28
C LEU A 49 -0.15 -0.52 0.34
N TYR A 50 0.68 -1.28 -0.38
CA TYR A 50 2.04 -1.57 0.09
C TYR A 50 2.89 -0.31 0.19
N SER A 51 2.81 0.63 -0.76
CA SER A 51 3.55 1.89 -0.66
C SER A 51 3.23 2.66 0.62
N ALA A 52 1.95 2.69 1.01
CA ALA A 52 1.50 3.34 2.24
C ALA A 52 1.94 2.56 3.50
N CYS A 53 1.68 1.25 3.55
CA CYS A 53 2.02 0.43 4.71
C CYS A 53 3.54 0.33 4.93
N ASP A 54 4.34 0.16 3.88
CA ASP A 54 5.80 0.06 3.97
C ASP A 54 6.41 1.34 4.51
N SER A 55 5.88 2.50 4.09
CA SER A 55 6.36 3.79 4.55
C SER A 55 6.26 3.95 6.08
N ILE A 56 5.29 3.30 6.72
CA ILE A 56 5.14 3.29 8.18
C ILE A 56 5.96 2.14 8.77
N HIS A 57 5.80 0.93 8.23
CA HIS A 57 6.33 -0.31 8.80
C HIS A 57 7.86 -0.30 8.93
N GLU A 58 8.58 0.40 8.05
CA GLU A 58 10.05 0.52 8.13
C GLU A 58 10.56 1.14 9.45
N HIS A 59 9.69 1.82 10.21
CA HIS A 59 10.01 2.44 11.50
C HIS A 59 9.55 1.62 12.72
N PHE A 60 8.94 0.46 12.51
CA PHE A 60 8.40 -0.38 13.57
C PHE A 60 9.21 -1.66 13.73
N ALA A 61 9.10 -2.28 14.91
CA ALA A 61 9.55 -3.65 15.06
C ALA A 61 8.75 -4.55 14.10
N PRO A 62 9.38 -5.55 13.47
CA PRO A 62 8.69 -6.42 12.53
C PRO A 62 7.43 -7.04 13.14
N LEU A 63 6.34 -7.05 12.37
CA LEU A 63 5.19 -7.92 12.63
C LEU A 63 5.61 -9.40 12.67
N LYS A 64 4.69 -10.26 13.15
CA LYS A 64 4.87 -11.71 13.00
C LYS A 64 5.13 -12.03 11.54
N GLU A 65 6.02 -12.97 11.26
CA GLU A 65 6.35 -13.35 9.90
C GLU A 65 5.09 -13.72 9.09
N ASN A 66 4.96 -13.11 7.90
CA ASN A 66 3.83 -13.28 6.98
C ASN A 66 2.44 -13.00 7.58
N GLU A 67 2.30 -11.97 8.41
CA GLU A 67 1.02 -11.51 8.99
C GLU A 67 -0.02 -11.25 7.87
N PRO A 68 -1.10 -12.06 7.77
CA PRO A 68 -2.01 -11.98 6.64
C PRO A 68 -3.11 -10.93 6.87
N ILE A 69 -3.24 -9.99 5.92
CA ILE A 69 -4.19 -8.88 5.97
C ILE A 69 -5.12 -8.97 4.75
N ARG A 70 -6.42 -9.06 5.00
CA ARG A 70 -7.44 -9.02 3.96
C ARG A 70 -8.02 -7.62 3.88
N VAL A 71 -7.93 -6.98 2.72
CA VAL A 71 -8.49 -5.64 2.48
C VAL A 71 -9.71 -5.74 1.57
N SER A 72 -10.82 -5.15 2.01
CA SER A 72 -12.10 -5.15 1.28
C SER A 72 -12.72 -3.77 1.27
N ARG A 73 -13.62 -3.50 0.32
CA ARG A 73 -14.34 -2.23 0.27
C ARG A 73 -15.59 -2.27 1.14
N ASP A 74 -15.85 -1.19 1.87
CA ASP A 74 -17.07 -1.00 2.65
C ASP A 74 -17.56 0.45 2.54
N LYS A 75 -18.88 0.68 2.50
CA LYS A 75 -19.45 2.03 2.35
C LYS A 75 -19.66 2.75 3.68
N SER A 76 -19.55 2.05 4.81
CA SER A 76 -19.77 2.60 6.15
C SER A 76 -18.57 3.37 6.70
N GLY A 77 -17.38 3.18 6.13
CA GLY A 77 -16.14 3.84 6.56
C GLY A 77 -14.97 2.85 6.60
N PRO A 78 -13.73 3.35 6.73
CA PRO A 78 -12.58 2.48 7.00
C PRO A 78 -12.67 1.89 8.41
N ILE A 79 -12.27 0.63 8.57
CA ILE A 79 -12.21 -0.05 9.87
C ILE A 79 -11.33 -1.31 9.82
N THR A 80 -10.55 -1.52 10.88
CA THR A 80 -9.86 -2.77 11.19
C THR A 80 -10.67 -3.56 12.20
N LEU A 81 -11.09 -4.77 11.84
CA LEU A 81 -11.87 -5.60 12.73
C LEU A 81 -10.99 -6.25 13.80
N PHE A 82 -11.43 -6.19 15.05
CA PHE A 82 -10.73 -6.81 16.18
C PHE A 82 -10.58 -8.33 16.06
N GLN A 83 -11.47 -8.97 15.29
CA GLN A 83 -11.47 -10.41 15.09
C GLN A 83 -10.90 -10.75 13.72
N ARG A 84 -10.03 -11.76 13.71
CA ARG A 84 -9.57 -12.41 12.49
C ARG A 84 -10.70 -13.26 11.90
N ASN A 85 -10.65 -13.48 10.60
CA ASN A 85 -11.55 -14.43 9.97
C ASN A 85 -11.11 -15.88 10.18
N LEU A 86 -11.88 -16.84 9.63
CA LEU A 86 -11.59 -18.27 9.71
C LEU A 86 -10.26 -18.69 9.06
N ARG A 87 -9.68 -17.85 8.20
CA ARG A 87 -8.37 -18.07 7.58
C ARG A 87 -7.24 -17.44 8.40
N GLY A 88 -7.55 -16.88 9.57
CA GLY A 88 -6.59 -16.18 10.42
C GLY A 88 -6.20 -14.78 9.91
N GLU A 89 -6.86 -14.25 8.89
CA GLU A 89 -6.54 -12.94 8.31
C GLU A 89 -7.08 -11.81 9.20
N ILE A 90 -6.29 -10.75 9.37
CA ILE A 90 -6.77 -9.46 9.89
C ILE A 90 -7.65 -8.84 8.82
N ILE A 91 -8.88 -8.45 9.17
CA ILE A 91 -9.81 -7.85 8.21
C ILE A 91 -9.71 -6.33 8.30
N VAL A 92 -9.35 -5.70 7.20
CA VAL A 92 -9.41 -4.26 6.99
C VAL A 92 -10.47 -3.95 5.94
N LYS A 93 -11.27 -2.94 6.23
CA LYS A 93 -12.25 -2.38 5.32
C LYS A 93 -11.85 -0.94 5.03
N ILE A 94 -11.99 -0.53 3.78
CA ILE A 94 -11.75 0.85 3.34
C ILE A 94 -12.93 1.35 2.51
N ASN A 95 -13.24 2.64 2.62
CA ASN A 95 -14.29 3.31 1.87
C ASN A 95 -13.69 4.20 0.77
N THR A 96 -13.10 3.56 -0.22
CA THR A 96 -12.63 4.21 -1.45
C THR A 96 -12.68 3.23 -2.62
N GLY A 97 -12.47 3.70 -3.83
CA GLY A 97 -12.66 2.94 -5.06
C GLY A 97 -11.96 3.61 -6.25
N ASP A 98 -12.16 3.04 -7.43
CA ASP A 98 -11.62 3.57 -8.69
C ASP A 98 -10.11 3.84 -8.59
N ARG A 99 -9.65 5.02 -9.03
CA ARG A 99 -8.25 5.43 -9.07
C ARG A 99 -7.91 6.51 -8.05
N PHE A 100 -8.61 6.55 -6.91
CA PHE A 100 -8.40 7.54 -5.86
C PHE A 100 -7.22 7.18 -4.95
N TRP A 101 -5.99 7.08 -5.50
CA TRP A 101 -4.81 6.55 -4.79
C TRP A 101 -4.47 7.26 -3.48
N CYS A 102 -4.68 8.58 -3.39
CA CYS A 102 -4.49 9.30 -2.14
C CYS A 102 -5.47 8.86 -1.04
N GLN A 103 -6.73 8.54 -1.39
CA GLN A 103 -7.71 8.03 -0.43
C GLN A 103 -7.38 6.60 0.02
N TYR A 104 -6.93 5.73 -0.91
CA TYR A 104 -6.43 4.40 -0.55
C TYR A 104 -5.28 4.50 0.45
N SER A 105 -4.30 5.35 0.14
CA SER A 105 -3.10 5.56 0.97
C SER A 105 -3.45 6.10 2.35
N TYR A 106 -4.33 7.11 2.43
CA TYR A 106 -4.80 7.68 3.68
C TYR A 106 -5.49 6.64 4.55
N GLN A 107 -6.50 5.95 3.99
CA GLN A 107 -7.32 5.03 4.78
C GLN A 107 -6.54 3.77 5.19
N ILE A 108 -5.72 3.20 4.32
CA ILE A 108 -4.96 2.00 4.71
C ILE A 108 -3.88 2.33 5.74
N ALA A 109 -3.24 3.49 5.66
CA ALA A 109 -2.24 3.92 6.63
C ALA A 109 -2.86 4.07 8.03
N HIS A 110 -4.05 4.67 8.09
CA HIS A 110 -4.85 4.76 9.32
C HIS A 110 -5.11 3.37 9.92
N GLU A 111 -5.69 2.47 9.12
CA GLU A 111 -6.06 1.14 9.56
C GLU A 111 -4.85 0.25 9.89
N PHE A 112 -3.76 0.40 9.14
CA PHE A 112 -2.52 -0.30 9.41
C PHE A 112 -1.89 0.15 10.74
N CYS A 113 -2.07 1.42 11.14
CA CYS A 113 -1.63 1.88 12.45
C CYS A 113 -2.35 1.13 13.59
N HIS A 114 -3.66 0.90 13.47
CA HIS A 114 -4.38 0.04 14.43
C HIS A 114 -3.79 -1.38 14.47
N ILE A 115 -3.36 -1.94 13.34
CA ILE A 115 -2.70 -3.26 13.29
C ILE A 115 -1.38 -3.24 14.07
N LEU A 116 -0.54 -2.22 13.84
CA LEU A 116 0.73 -2.02 14.57
C LEU A 116 0.49 -1.85 16.08
N CYS A 117 -0.63 -1.22 16.45
CA CYS A 117 -1.12 -1.09 17.82
C CYS A 117 -1.86 -2.34 18.35
N ARG A 118 -1.79 -3.47 17.63
CA ARG A 118 -2.35 -4.79 17.98
C ARG A 118 -3.88 -4.90 17.97
N PHE A 119 -4.59 -3.93 17.39
CA PHE A 119 -6.02 -3.97 17.04
C PHE A 119 -6.91 -4.66 18.11
N ARG A 120 -6.76 -4.28 19.38
CA ARG A 120 -7.42 -4.98 20.50
C ARG A 120 -8.80 -4.39 20.76
N ASN A 121 -9.79 -5.26 21.01
CA ASN A 121 -11.07 -4.84 21.56
C ASN A 121 -10.90 -4.48 23.04
N GLY A 122 -10.63 -3.21 23.33
CA GLY A 122 -10.27 -2.73 24.67
C GLY A 122 -11.08 -1.51 25.13
N SER A 123 -10.66 -0.93 26.24
CA SER A 123 -11.26 0.28 26.78
C SER A 123 -11.15 1.43 25.79
N ARG A 124 -12.27 2.12 25.52
CA ARG A 124 -12.32 3.30 24.64
C ARG A 124 -11.80 4.58 25.31
N ARG A 125 -11.33 4.51 26.56
CA ARG A 125 -10.91 5.70 27.35
C ARG A 125 -9.78 6.49 26.67
N ASN A 126 -8.86 5.79 26.01
CA ASN A 126 -7.73 6.39 25.31
C ASN A 126 -7.90 6.32 23.78
N LEU A 127 -9.12 6.05 23.30
CA LEU A 127 -9.38 5.92 21.86
C LEU A 127 -8.99 7.19 21.11
N TRP A 128 -9.31 8.36 21.66
CA TRP A 128 -8.91 9.65 21.06
C TRP A 128 -7.41 9.75 20.76
N PHE A 129 -6.56 9.13 21.60
CA PHE A 129 -5.12 9.15 21.44
C PHE A 129 -4.67 8.18 20.35
N GLU A 130 -5.26 6.98 20.31
CA GLU A 130 -5.01 6.01 19.24
C GLU A 130 -5.44 6.54 17.87
N GLU A 131 -6.64 7.11 17.77
CA GLU A 131 -7.15 7.74 16.55
C GLU A 131 -6.23 8.90 16.10
N SER A 132 -5.76 9.74 17.05
CA SER A 132 -4.79 10.80 16.74
C SER A 132 -3.49 10.27 16.14
N LEU A 133 -3.01 9.11 16.62
CA LEU A 133 -1.84 8.44 16.06
C LEU A 133 -2.13 7.87 14.66
N CYS A 134 -3.32 7.31 14.44
CA CYS A 134 -3.72 6.77 13.15
C CYS A 134 -3.87 7.88 12.10
N GLU A 135 -4.41 9.05 12.47
CA GLU A 135 -4.43 10.22 11.59
C GLU A 135 -3.04 10.74 11.26
N MET A 136 -2.15 10.79 12.26
CA MET A 136 -0.75 11.13 12.03
C MET A 136 -0.07 10.13 11.09
N ALA A 137 -0.35 8.83 11.22
CA ALA A 137 0.17 7.79 10.35
C ALA A 137 -0.27 7.99 8.89
N SER A 138 -1.52 8.37 8.65
CA SER A 138 -2.01 8.72 7.31
C SER A 138 -1.24 9.87 6.67
N MET A 139 -1.04 10.95 7.43
CA MET A 139 -0.30 12.12 6.96
C MET A 139 1.18 11.80 6.72
N PHE A 140 1.77 11.02 7.62
CA PHE A 140 3.14 10.55 7.49
C PHE A 140 3.34 9.70 6.23
N ALA A 141 2.47 8.72 6.01
CA ALA A 141 2.54 7.82 4.87
C ALA A 141 2.43 8.58 3.55
N LEU A 142 1.44 9.48 3.42
CA LEU A 142 1.29 10.31 2.23
C LEU A 142 2.53 11.18 1.97
N ARG A 143 3.08 11.84 2.99
CA ARG A 143 4.30 12.65 2.85
C ARG A 143 5.54 11.80 2.51
N SER A 144 5.62 10.57 3.02
CA SER A 144 6.70 9.64 2.67
C SER A 144 6.58 9.17 1.22
N MET A 145 5.38 8.73 0.81
CA MET A 145 5.06 8.37 -0.57
C MET A 145 5.33 9.52 -1.54
N GLU A 146 4.94 10.76 -1.21
CA GLU A 146 5.23 11.95 -2.01
C GLU A 146 6.73 12.09 -2.33
N LYS A 147 7.60 11.85 -1.35
CA LYS A 147 9.05 11.91 -1.54
C LYS A 147 9.54 10.73 -2.36
N THR A 148 9.16 9.51 -1.97
CA THR A 148 9.64 8.27 -2.59
C THR A 148 9.18 8.14 -4.04
N TRP A 149 7.94 8.50 -4.35
CA TRP A 149 7.38 8.36 -5.69
C TRP A 149 7.97 9.34 -6.71
N LYS A 150 8.69 10.38 -6.30
CA LYS A 150 9.44 11.24 -7.24
C LYS A 150 10.53 10.47 -7.97
N THR A 151 11.14 9.49 -7.29
CA THR A 151 12.29 8.73 -7.82
C THR A 151 11.93 7.27 -8.09
N THR A 152 11.18 6.66 -7.18
CA THR A 152 10.96 5.21 -7.09
C THR A 152 9.50 4.88 -6.77
N PRO A 153 8.54 5.29 -7.62
CA PRO A 153 7.15 4.84 -7.50
C PRO A 153 7.03 3.36 -7.90
N PRO A 154 5.91 2.68 -7.58
CA PRO A 154 5.68 1.29 -8.00
C PRO A 154 5.75 1.10 -9.51
N TYR A 155 5.27 2.09 -10.28
CA TYR A 155 5.36 2.11 -11.74
C TYR A 155 6.08 3.36 -12.20
N PRO A 156 7.09 3.29 -13.09
CA PRO A 156 7.88 4.44 -13.51
C PRO A 156 7.07 5.62 -14.05
N ASN A 157 5.92 5.37 -14.68
CA ASN A 157 5.01 6.40 -15.21
C ASN A 157 4.20 7.12 -14.12
N TRP A 158 4.25 6.69 -12.86
CA TRP A 158 3.56 7.33 -11.73
C TRP A 158 4.40 8.40 -11.03
N LYS A 159 5.62 8.69 -11.49
CA LYS A 159 6.49 9.71 -10.88
C LYS A 159 5.80 11.07 -10.74
N SER A 160 5.04 11.48 -11.75
CA SER A 160 4.29 12.74 -11.74
C SER A 160 3.14 12.76 -10.72
N TYR A 161 2.63 11.59 -10.31
CA TYR A 161 1.56 11.49 -9.31
C TYR A 161 2.01 11.98 -7.92
N SER A 162 3.32 12.04 -7.64
CA SER A 162 3.83 12.60 -6.38
C SER A 162 3.34 14.03 -6.13
N ALA A 163 3.15 14.83 -7.19
CA ALA A 163 2.61 16.18 -7.05
C ALA A 163 1.14 16.18 -6.58
N LEU A 164 0.33 15.23 -7.04
CA LEU A 164 -1.06 15.06 -6.61
C LEU A 164 -1.14 14.60 -5.15
N ILE A 165 -0.21 13.75 -4.70
CA ILE A 165 -0.09 13.38 -3.28
C ILE A 165 0.21 14.61 -2.42
N ARG A 166 1.19 15.44 -2.83
CA ARG A 166 1.53 16.69 -2.13
C ARG A 166 0.32 17.61 -2.01
N ASP A 167 -0.40 17.79 -3.10
CA ASP A 167 -1.53 18.73 -3.15
C ASP A 167 -2.71 18.20 -2.31
N TYR A 168 -2.92 16.87 -2.28
CA TYR A 168 -3.89 16.22 -1.38
C TYR A 168 -3.54 16.42 0.10
N VAL A 169 -2.27 16.24 0.48
CA VAL A 169 -1.79 16.49 1.85
C VAL A 169 -2.02 17.95 2.26
N LYS A 170 -1.75 18.91 1.37
CA LYS A 170 -2.01 20.33 1.64
C LYS A 170 -3.49 20.62 1.88
N ASP A 171 -4.39 20.00 1.10
CA ASP A 171 -5.84 20.15 1.29
C ASP A 171 -6.27 19.65 2.69
N LEU A 172 -5.72 18.51 3.13
CA LEU A 172 -5.98 17.97 4.48
C LEU A 172 -5.51 18.89 5.61
N GLU A 173 -4.39 19.59 5.43
CA GLU A 173 -3.82 20.51 6.43
C GLU A 173 -4.60 21.82 6.59
N THR A 174 -5.48 22.13 5.64
CA THR A 174 -6.27 23.37 5.61
C THR A 174 -7.71 23.20 6.08
N LYS A 175 -8.11 21.99 6.46
CA LYS A 175 -9.43 21.67 7.02
C LYS A 175 -9.41 21.74 8.54
#